data_AF-A0A125QD39-F1
#
_entry.id   AF-A0A125QD39-F1
#
_cell.length_a   1.000
_cell.length_b   1.000
_cell.length_c   1.000
_cell.angle_alpha   90.00
_cell.angle_beta   90.00
_cell.angle_gamma   90.00
#
_symmetry.space_group_name_H-M   'P 1'
#
loop_
_entity.id
_entity.type
_entity.pdbx_description
1 polymer ?
#
loop_
_entity_poly.entity_id
_entity_poly.type
_entity_poly.pdbx_seq_one_letter_code
_entity_poly.pdbx_strand_id
1 'polypeptide(L)' 'MKKTKSSLKPCTVVLNAEILNQFKLVAKEHKFPLSRFLNDCMKEYLNVSRVNGFNKDVTLQVGIRNFQAQDK' A
#
# COMPACT_ATOMS: atom_id res chain seq x y z
N MET A 1 18.91 3.89 25.75
CA MET A 1 18.28 2.85 24.91
C MET A 1 16.79 2.78 25.22
N LYS A 2 15.91 3.12 24.27
CA LYS A 2 14.55 2.59 24.26
C LYS A 2 14.44 1.74 23.00
N LYS A 3 14.65 0.42 23.15
CA LYS A 3 14.24 -0.53 22.12
C LYS A 3 12.71 -0.48 22.12
N THR A 4 12.14 0.31 21.22
CA THR A 4 10.70 0.29 20.96
C THR A 4 10.37 -1.15 20.56
N LYS A 5 9.73 -1.91 21.46
CA LYS A 5 9.10 -3.17 21.10
C LYS A 5 8.08 -2.81 20.03
N SER A 6 8.35 -3.16 18.78
CA SER A 6 7.39 -3.03 17.70
C SER A 6 6.23 -3.95 18.03
N SER A 7 5.20 -3.42 18.70
CA SER A 7 3.96 -4.15 18.93
C SER A 7 3.20 -4.14 17.61
N LEU A 8 3.47 -5.12 16.75
CA LEU A 8 2.75 -5.27 15.50
C LEU A 8 1.32 -5.68 15.84
N LYS A 9 0.39 -4.72 15.80
CA LYS A 9 -1.03 -5.01 15.99
C LYS A 9 -1.59 -5.50 14.66
N PRO A 10 -2.17 -6.71 14.60
CA PRO A 10 -2.83 -7.17 13.38
C PRO A 10 -4.04 -6.27 13.11
N CYS A 11 -4.22 -5.90 11.84
CA CYS A 11 -5.38 -5.15 11.37
C CYS A 11 -5.98 -5.90 10.19
N THR A 12 -7.30 -6.05 10.19
CA THR A 12 -8.03 -6.67 9.08
C THR A 12 -8.58 -5.58 8.19
N VAL A 13 -8.18 -5.60 6.91
CA VAL A 13 -8.75 -4.71 5.89
C VAL A 13 -9.75 -5.51 5.08
N VAL A 14 -11.00 -5.06 5.06
CA VAL A 14 -12.06 -5.65 4.22
C VAL A 14 -12.17 -4.81 2.96
N LEU A 15 -11.87 -5.43 1.82
CA LEU A 15 -12.04 -4.84 0.49
C LEU A 15 -13.18 -5.54 -0.22
N ASN A 16 -13.98 -4.81 -0.99
CA ASN A 16 -14.93 -5.44 -1.90
C ASN A 16 -14.17 -6.14 -3.05
N ALA A 17 -14.85 -7.05 -3.76
CA ALA A 17 -14.22 -7.88 -4.77
C ALA A 17 -13.66 -7.06 -5.96
N GLU A 18 -14.36 -5.98 -6.33
CA GLU A 18 -13.98 -5.12 -7.45
C GLU A 18 -12.64 -4.41 -7.18
N ILE A 19 -12.53 -3.74 -6.03
CA ILE A 19 -11.31 -3.03 -5.60
C ILE A 19 -10.17 -4.03 -5.40
N LEU A 20 -10.45 -5.19 -4.81
CA LEU A 20 -9.44 -6.24 -4.64
C LEU A 20 -8.90 -6.72 -6.00
N ASN A 21 -9.75 -6.88 -7.00
CA ASN A 21 -9.33 -7.29 -8.34
C ASN A 21 -8.50 -6.21 -9.03
N GLN A 22 -8.88 -4.93 -8.90
CA GLN A 22 -8.07 -3.82 -9.42
C GLN A 22 -6.67 -3.81 -8.80
N PHE A 23 -6.56 -3.94 -7.47
CA PHE A 23 -5.26 -3.97 -6.81
C PHE A 23 -4.42 -5.19 -7.20
N LYS A 24 -5.05 -6.35 -7.39
CA LYS A 24 -4.38 -7.56 -7.88
C LYS A 24 -3.85 -7.39 -9.30
N LEU A 25 -4.59 -6.72 -10.18
CA LEU A 25 -4.15 -6.45 -11.55
C LEU A 25 -2.88 -5.59 -11.55
N VAL A 26 -2.88 -4.49 -10.82
CA VAL A 26 -1.70 -3.60 -10.68
C VAL A 26 -0.51 -4.36 -10.10
N ALA A 27 -0.73 -5.10 -9.00
CA ALA A 27 0.32 -5.92 -8.38
C ALA A 27 0.90 -6.96 -9.36
N LYS A 28 0.05 -7.62 -10.15
CA LYS A 28 0.46 -8.64 -11.13
C LYS A 28 1.22 -8.02 -12.31
N GLU A 29 0.71 -6.94 -12.87
CA GLU A 29 1.30 -6.22 -14.01
C GLU A 29 2.75 -5.82 -13.72
N HIS A 30 3.02 -5.33 -12.50
CA HIS A 30 4.33 -4.87 -12.10
C HIS A 30 5.18 -5.92 -11.36
N LYS A 31 4.74 -7.18 -11.30
CA LYS A 31 5.37 -8.25 -10.50
C LYS A 31 5.69 -7.79 -9.07
N PHE A 32 4.77 -7.02 -8.47
CA PHE A 32 4.96 -6.35 -7.19
C PHE A 32 4.05 -6.95 -6.11
N PRO A 33 4.50 -7.18 -4.86
CA PRO A 33 3.66 -7.78 -3.83
C PRO A 33 2.44 -6.92 -3.49
N LEU A 34 1.24 -7.51 -3.51
CA LEU A 34 -0.02 -6.81 -3.18
C LEU A 34 0.00 -6.18 -1.79
N SER A 35 0.55 -6.87 -0.79
CA SER A 35 0.69 -6.33 0.57
C SER A 35 1.57 -5.09 0.63
N ARG A 36 2.61 -5.04 -0.22
CA ARG A 36 3.50 -3.89 -0.33
C ARG A 36 2.79 -2.73 -1.02
N PHE A 37 2.07 -3.01 -2.10
CA PHE A 37 1.25 -2.02 -2.80
C PHE A 37 0.26 -1.34 -1.84
N LEU A 38 -0.50 -2.12 -1.07
CA LEU A 38 -1.43 -1.60 -0.07
C LEU A 38 -0.75 -0.71 0.98
N ASN A 39 0.42 -1.12 1.49
CA ASN A 39 1.17 -0.29 2.43
C ASN A 39 1.63 1.02 1.80
N ASP A 40 2.07 1.01 0.54
CA ASP A 40 2.53 2.21 -0.17
C ASP A 40 1.33 3.13 -0.49
N CYS A 41 0.15 2.59 -0.84
CA CYS A 41 -1.11 3.36 -0.94
C CYS A 41 -1.46 4.06 0.37
N MET A 42 -1.44 3.33 1.50
CA MET A 42 -1.75 3.91 2.81
C MET A 42 -0.74 4.98 3.22
N LYS A 43 0.54 4.75 2.93
CA LYS A 43 1.59 5.74 3.19
C LYS A 43 1.37 7.02 2.37
N GLU A 44 1.00 6.89 1.10
CA GLU A 44 0.75 8.04 0.24
C GLU A 44 -0.51 8.79 0.67
N TYR A 45 -1.56 8.08 1.04
CA TYR A 45 -2.76 8.70 1.59
C TYR A 45 -2.46 9.50 2.87
N LEU A 46 -1.61 8.97 3.75
CA LEU A 46 -1.15 9.69 4.94
C LEU A 46 -0.32 10.93 4.60
N ASN A 47 0.44 10.92 3.50
CA ASN A 47 1.18 12.09 3.04
C ASN A 47 0.22 13.17 2.52
N VAL A 48 -0.73 12.79 1.65
CA VAL A 48 -1.71 13.73 1.08
C VAL A 48 -2.62 14.28 2.17
N SER A 49 -3.08 13.46 3.10
CA SER A 49 -3.97 13.88 4.19
C SER A 49 -3.30 14.78 5.22
N ARG A 50 -1.97 14.73 5.38
CA ARG A 50 -1.24 15.73 6.19
C ARG A 50 -1.34 17.14 5.63
N VAL A 51 -1.51 17.28 4.32
CA VAL A 51 -1.61 18.58 3.64
C VAL A 51 -3.08 19.01 3.50
N ASN A 52 -3.95 18.07 3.12
CA ASN A 52 -5.32 18.37 2.70
C ASN A 52 -6.42 17.89 3.67
N GLY A 53 -6.04 17.28 4.79
CA GLY A 53 -6.98 16.60 5.69
C GLY A 53 -7.48 15.25 5.16
N PHE A 54 -8.28 14.55 5.96
CA PHE A 54 -8.92 13.29 5.55
C PHE A 54 -10.05 13.57 4.56
N ASN A 55 -9.81 13.27 3.28
CA ASN A 55 -10.79 13.43 2.22
C ASN A 55 -11.35 12.07 1.78
N LYS A 56 -12.62 12.08 1.37
CA LYS A 56 -13.33 10.91 0.85
C LYS A 56 -12.84 10.54 -0.54
N ASP A 57 -12.57 11.54 -1.38
CA ASP A 57 -12.08 11.37 -2.74
C ASP A 57 -10.63 11.85 -2.81
N VAL A 58 -9.71 10.92 -3.07
CA VAL A 58 -8.28 11.21 -3.17
C VAL A 58 -7.67 10.42 -4.31
N THR A 59 -6.91 11.14 -5.15
CA THR A 59 -6.03 10.53 -6.16
C THR A 59 -4.66 10.30 -5.55
N LEU A 60 -4.21 9.05 -5.51
CA LEU A 60 -2.90 8.67 -4.96
C LEU A 60 -1.91 8.37 -6.07
N GLN A 61 -0.72 8.96 -6.01
CA GLN A 61 0.38 8.65 -6.92
C GLN A 61 1.33 7.65 -6.25
N VAL A 62 1.07 6.36 -6.46
CA VAL A 62 1.85 5.29 -5.84
C VAL A 62 2.99 4.89 -6.77
N GLY A 63 4.22 5.21 -6.37
CA GLY A 63 5.41 4.80 -7.11
C GLY A 63 5.66 3.30 -6.97
N ILE A 64 5.48 2.54 -8.06
CA ILE A 64 5.75 1.11 -8.09
C ILE A 64 7.20 0.89 -8.53
N ARG A 65 8.01 0.32 -7.64
CA ARG A 65 9.39 -0.07 -7.97
C ARG A 65 9.35 -1.45 -8.61
N ASN A 66 9.81 -1.55 -9.85
CA ASN A 66 10.04 -2.84 -10.49
C ASN A 66 11.07 -3.62 -9.68
N PHE A 67 10.62 -4.65 -8.96
CA PHE A 67 11.52 -5.67 -8.48
C PHE A 67 11.87 -6.52 -9.69
N GLN A 68 13.05 -6.29 -10.27
CA GLN A 68 13.69 -7.33 -11.04
C GLN A 68 14.00 -8.43 -10.03
N ALA A 69 13.15 -9.47 -10.00
CA ALA A 69 13.54 -10.72 -9.38
C ALA A 69 14.85 -11.11 -10.07
N GLN A 70 15.97 -11.10 -9.35
CA GLN A 70 17.17 -11.76 -9.82
C GLN A 70 16.78 -13.25 -9.90
N ASP A 71 16.46 -13.72 -11.10
CA ASP A 71 16.47 -15.14 -11.41
C ASP A 71 17.85 -15.66 -10.99
N LYS A 72 17.85 -16.55 -9.99
CA LYS A 72 19.01 -17.33 -9.57
C LYS A 72 18.87 -18.74 -10.12
#